data_AF-A0A7M5XLE2-F1
#
_entry.id   AF-A0A7M5XLE2-F1
#
_cell.length_a   1.000
_cell.length_b   1.000
_cell.length_c   1.000
_cell.angle_alpha   90.00
_cell.angle_beta   90.00
_cell.angle_gamma   90.00
#
_symmetry.space_group_name_H-M   'P 1'
#
loop_
_entity.id
_entity.type
_entity.pdbx_description
1 polymer ?
#
loop_
_entity_poly.entity_id
_entity_poly.type
_entity_poly.pdbx_seq_one_letter_code
_entity_poly.pdbx_strand_id
1 'polypeptide(L)'
;MSPPMYRDSSSGYWGFPSSTMDWCEENYAVTSYVAEFWNTVSNVVFVVPPLLTAYHLWKHKLSELGPIVCFLLLTVVGFGSFAFHCTLLYHSQLLDELPMIYGTCAMLYCIIEIRSPKDSVNKSLIVILISISLSITLIYGSLKNPLIFLWSYGVLAAALFIYSTFAVV
;
A
#
# COMPACT_ATOMS: atom_id res chain seq x y z
N MET A 1 14.89 26.94 18.36
CA MET A 1 15.01 25.47 18.45
C MET A 1 13.86 24.99 19.30
N SER A 2 12.79 24.52 18.67
CA SER A 2 11.69 23.85 19.37
C SER A 2 12.25 22.59 20.04
N PRO A 3 11.87 22.28 21.29
CA PRO A 3 12.30 21.04 21.94
C PRO A 3 11.79 19.84 21.13
N PRO A 4 12.45 18.67 21.20
CA PRO A 4 11.89 17.45 20.63
C PRO A 4 10.53 17.24 21.30
N MET A 5 9.48 17.23 20.48
CA MET A 5 8.12 16.94 20.94
C MET A 5 8.12 15.48 21.38
N TYR A 6 8.47 15.22 22.64
CA TYR A 6 8.20 13.95 23.28
C TYR A 6 6.69 13.88 23.44
N ARG A 7 6.00 13.44 22.37
CA ARG A 7 4.60 13.07 22.48
C ARG A 7 4.56 11.94 23.50
N ASP A 8 3.89 12.20 24.62
CA ASP A 8 3.55 11.16 25.57
C ASP A 8 2.87 10.04 24.77
N SER A 9 3.54 8.89 24.69
CA SER A 9 2.98 7.68 24.10
C SER A 9 1.91 7.17 25.05
N SER A 10 0.75 7.83 25.03
CA SER A 10 -0.42 7.42 25.79
C SER A 10 -0.71 5.96 25.44
N SER A 11 -0.65 5.06 26.43
CA SER A 11 -0.97 3.65 26.23
C SER A 11 -2.48 3.51 26.06
N GLY A 12 -2.96 3.63 24.83
CA GLY A 12 -4.34 3.28 24.51
C GLY A 12 -4.55 1.77 24.42
N TYR A 13 -5.70 1.35 23.89
CA TYR A 13 -6.15 -0.04 23.92
C TYR A 13 -5.16 -1.04 23.31
N TRP A 14 -4.41 -0.65 22.26
CA TRP A 14 -3.49 -1.53 21.52
C TRP A 14 -2.07 -1.59 22.12
N GLY A 15 -1.84 -0.91 23.25
CA GLY A 15 -0.53 -0.83 23.88
C GLY A 15 0.34 0.29 23.31
N PHE A 16 1.65 0.22 23.60
CA PHE A 16 2.60 1.22 23.15
C PHE A 16 2.88 1.10 21.65
N PRO A 17 2.94 2.22 20.90
CA PRO A 17 3.35 2.23 19.51
C PRO A 17 4.70 1.54 19.32
N SER A 18 4.78 0.65 18.33
CA SER A 18 6.01 -0.06 17.95
C SER A 18 6.44 0.20 16.51
N SER A 19 5.63 0.94 15.75
CA SER A 19 5.95 1.41 14.41
C SER A 19 7.20 2.28 14.39
N THR A 20 7.84 2.36 13.23
CA THR A 20 9.01 3.23 13.04
C THR A 20 8.61 4.69 12.83
N MET A 21 7.32 4.94 12.56
CA MET A 21 6.74 6.26 12.35
C MET A 21 5.44 6.43 13.12
N ASP A 22 5.21 7.66 13.58
CA ASP A 22 4.00 8.17 14.23
C ASP A 22 3.63 9.46 13.48
N TRP A 23 2.39 9.60 13.02
CA TRP A 23 2.02 10.72 12.14
C TRP A 23 1.60 11.94 12.93
N CYS A 24 1.14 12.99 12.25
CA CYS A 24 0.83 14.26 12.90
C CYS A 24 -0.49 14.25 13.69
N GLU A 25 -1.37 13.26 13.50
CA GLU A 25 -2.60 13.14 14.30
C GLU A 25 -2.25 12.81 15.75
N GLU A 26 -3.05 13.26 16.72
CA GLU A 26 -2.82 12.98 18.13
C GLU A 26 -3.39 11.61 18.53
N ASN A 27 -2.55 10.80 19.18
CA ASN A 27 -2.88 9.42 19.52
C ASN A 27 -4.01 9.32 20.56
N TYR A 28 -5.04 8.55 20.22
CA TYR A 28 -6.23 8.27 21.02
C TYR A 28 -7.06 9.52 21.38
N ALA A 29 -6.95 10.59 20.61
CA ALA A 29 -7.63 11.87 20.88
C ALA A 29 -9.16 11.80 20.79
N VAL A 30 -9.70 10.94 19.91
CA VAL A 30 -11.16 10.77 19.72
C VAL A 30 -11.70 9.60 20.56
N THR A 31 -10.95 8.50 20.64
CA THR A 31 -11.36 7.28 21.36
C THR A 31 -10.13 6.49 21.78
N SER A 32 -10.21 5.80 22.92
CA SER A 32 -9.14 4.94 23.43
C SER A 32 -8.89 3.66 22.61
N TYR A 33 -9.77 3.35 21.65
CA TYR A 33 -9.70 2.13 20.82
C TYR A 33 -8.98 2.32 19.47
N VAL A 34 -8.81 3.56 19.01
CA VAL A 34 -8.24 3.88 17.69
C VAL A 34 -7.19 4.95 17.90
N ALA A 35 -5.93 4.66 17.56
CA ALA A 35 -4.81 5.57 17.79
C ALA A 35 -4.96 6.87 16.98
N GLU A 36 -5.02 6.80 15.65
CA GLU A 36 -5.21 7.97 14.80
C GLU A 36 -6.59 7.87 14.11
N PHE A 37 -7.62 8.47 14.70
CA PHE A 37 -9.01 8.24 14.31
C PHE A 37 -9.30 8.66 12.87
N TRP A 38 -8.91 9.88 12.48
CA TRP A 38 -9.17 10.42 11.15
C TRP A 38 -8.33 9.74 10.07
N ASN A 39 -7.06 9.44 10.35
CA ASN A 39 -6.21 8.63 9.48
C ASN A 39 -6.80 7.22 9.31
N THR A 40 -7.37 6.63 10.37
CA THR A 40 -8.00 5.29 10.29
C THR A 40 -9.27 5.29 9.44
N VAL A 41 -10.25 6.15 9.74
CA VAL A 41 -11.57 6.11 9.05
C VAL A 41 -11.49 6.58 7.60
N SER A 42 -10.53 7.45 7.28
CA SER A 42 -10.33 7.89 5.89
C SER A 42 -9.98 6.74 4.95
N ASN A 43 -9.40 5.64 5.47
CA ASN A 43 -9.01 4.48 4.67
C ASN A 43 -10.18 3.65 4.11
N VAL A 44 -11.42 3.91 4.54
CA VAL A 44 -12.61 3.25 3.97
C VAL A 44 -12.72 3.46 2.46
N VAL A 45 -12.25 4.60 1.93
CA VAL A 45 -12.26 4.87 0.47
C VAL A 45 -11.26 4.02 -0.32
N PHE A 46 -10.25 3.45 0.34
CA PHE A 46 -9.31 2.51 -0.26
C PHE A 46 -9.78 1.06 -0.12
N VAL A 47 -10.78 0.79 0.72
CA VAL A 47 -11.37 -0.55 0.88
C VAL A 47 -12.61 -0.72 0.01
N VAL A 48 -13.61 0.15 0.16
CA VAL A 48 -14.95 -0.11 -0.38
C VAL A 48 -15.03 0.06 -1.91
N PRO A 49 -14.66 1.21 -2.50
CA PRO A 49 -14.71 1.37 -3.96
C PRO A 49 -13.86 0.37 -4.75
N PRO A 50 -12.58 0.07 -4.38
CA PRO A 50 -11.78 -0.91 -5.10
C PRO A 50 -12.36 -2.32 -5.02
N LEU A 51 -12.84 -2.75 -3.84
CA LEU A 51 -13.46 -4.06 -3.67
C LEU A 51 -14.73 -4.21 -4.51
N LEU A 52 -15.60 -3.19 -4.49
CA LEU A 52 -16.80 -3.16 -5.33
C LEU A 52 -16.42 -3.19 -6.81
N THR A 53 -15.39 -2.44 -7.22
CA THR A 53 -14.92 -2.43 -8.61
C THR A 53 -14.43 -3.80 -9.04
N ALA A 54 -13.56 -4.44 -8.25
CA ALA A 54 -13.09 -5.81 -8.51
C ALA A 54 -14.26 -6.81 -8.64
N TYR A 55 -15.25 -6.72 -7.74
CA TYR A 55 -16.45 -7.57 -7.77
C TYR A 55 -17.25 -7.36 -9.05
N HIS A 56 -17.52 -6.11 -9.46
CA HIS A 56 -18.29 -5.83 -10.67
C HIS A 56 -17.55 -6.29 -11.93
N LEU A 57 -16.24 -6.02 -12.02
CA LEU A 57 -15.41 -6.44 -13.15
C LEU A 57 -15.43 -7.96 -13.32
N TRP A 58 -15.29 -8.70 -12.21
CA TRP A 58 -15.36 -10.17 -12.20
C TRP A 58 -16.76 -10.69 -12.55
N LYS A 59 -17.79 -10.21 -11.86
CA LYS A 59 -19.18 -10.68 -12.01
C LYS A 59 -19.70 -10.50 -13.43
N HIS A 60 -19.40 -9.35 -14.03
CA HIS A 60 -19.88 -8.98 -15.36
C HIS A 60 -18.88 -9.29 -16.48
N LYS A 61 -17.73 -9.92 -16.16
CA LYS A 61 -16.67 -10.27 -17.12
C LYS A 61 -16.22 -9.09 -17.97
N LEU A 62 -16.04 -7.93 -17.34
CA LEU A 62 -15.76 -6.65 -18.01
C LEU A 62 -14.26 -6.38 -18.19
N SER A 63 -13.39 -7.17 -17.56
CA SER A 63 -11.95 -7.01 -17.68
C SER A 63 -11.21 -8.34 -17.60
N GLU A 64 -9.98 -8.33 -18.09
CA GLU A 64 -8.98 -9.36 -17.81
C GLU A 64 -8.66 -9.44 -16.30
N LEU A 65 -7.94 -10.49 -15.89
CA LEU A 65 -7.60 -10.75 -14.49
C LEU A 65 -6.68 -9.66 -13.87
N GLY A 66 -5.76 -9.08 -14.65
CA GLY A 66 -4.77 -8.11 -14.16
C GLY A 66 -5.39 -6.89 -13.45
N PRO A 67 -6.29 -6.13 -14.10
CA PRO A 67 -7.00 -5.02 -13.45
C PRO A 67 -7.76 -5.42 -12.18
N ILE A 68 -8.40 -6.60 -12.16
CA ILE A 68 -9.11 -7.13 -10.97
C ILE A 68 -8.12 -7.31 -9.82
N VAL A 69 -6.96 -7.92 -10.08
CA VAL A 69 -5.89 -8.10 -9.09
C VAL A 69 -5.39 -6.74 -8.56
N CYS A 70 -5.23 -5.74 -9.42
CA CYS A 70 -4.81 -4.40 -8.99
C CYS A 70 -5.81 -3.77 -8.00
N PHE A 71 -7.12 -3.86 -8.26
CA PHE A 71 -8.14 -3.35 -7.34
C PHE A 71 -8.20 -4.13 -6.03
N LEU A 72 -7.99 -5.45 -6.06
CA LEU A 72 -7.89 -6.26 -4.85
C LEU A 72 -6.66 -5.88 -4.01
N LEU A 73 -5.50 -5.67 -4.65
CA LEU A 73 -4.28 -5.23 -3.94
C LEU A 73 -4.46 -3.83 -3.34
N LEU A 74 -5.15 -2.92 -4.02
CA LEU A 74 -5.51 -1.61 -3.45
C LEU A 74 -6.44 -1.75 -2.22
N THR A 75 -7.36 -2.72 -2.25
CA THR A 75 -8.19 -3.06 -1.08
C THR A 75 -7.32 -3.54 0.09
N VAL A 76 -6.30 -4.36 -0.18
CA VAL A 76 -5.34 -4.83 0.85
C VAL A 76 -4.56 -3.66 1.44
N VAL A 77 -4.10 -2.70 0.62
CA VAL A 77 -3.49 -1.45 1.12
C VAL A 77 -4.44 -0.72 2.06
N GLY A 78 -5.71 -0.55 1.69
CA GLY A 78 -6.71 0.10 2.55
C GLY A 78 -6.92 -0.59 3.89
N PHE A 79 -6.95 -1.93 3.93
CA PHE A 79 -7.03 -2.68 5.19
C PHE A 79 -5.75 -2.56 6.02
N GLY A 80 -4.58 -2.59 5.37
CA GLY A 80 -3.29 -2.40 6.01
C GLY A 80 -3.16 -1.04 6.67
N SER A 81 -3.45 0.02 5.92
CA SER A 81 -3.42 1.39 6.40
C SER A 81 -4.43 1.63 7.53
N PHE A 82 -5.65 1.09 7.40
CA PHE A 82 -6.64 1.11 8.48
C PHE A 82 -6.08 0.45 9.75
N ALA A 83 -5.50 -0.74 9.64
CA ALA A 83 -4.93 -1.45 10.78
C ALA A 83 -3.72 -0.73 11.39
N PHE A 84 -2.89 -0.11 10.55
CA PHE A 84 -1.72 0.64 10.99
C PHE A 84 -2.13 1.88 11.77
N HIS A 85 -2.97 2.75 11.22
CA HIS A 85 -3.42 3.96 11.91
C HIS A 85 -4.29 3.66 13.14
N CYS A 86 -4.96 2.49 13.17
CA CYS A 86 -5.73 2.08 14.34
C CYS A 86 -4.82 1.68 15.52
N THR A 87 -3.66 1.08 15.25
CA THR A 87 -2.86 0.38 16.27
C THR A 87 -1.45 0.93 16.48
N LEU A 88 -0.85 1.59 15.48
CA LEU A 88 0.54 2.03 15.42
C LEU A 88 1.56 0.91 15.72
N LEU A 89 1.24 -0.32 15.33
CA LEU A 89 2.13 -1.46 15.50
C LEU A 89 3.00 -1.68 14.26
N TYR A 90 4.23 -2.16 14.48
CA TYR A 90 5.17 -2.43 13.38
C TYR A 90 4.62 -3.45 12.36
N HIS A 91 3.92 -4.49 12.84
CA HIS A 91 3.36 -5.52 11.96
C HIS A 91 2.25 -4.98 11.06
N SER A 92 1.41 -4.08 11.59
CA SER A 92 0.39 -3.40 10.78
C SER A 92 1.00 -2.36 9.84
N GLN A 93 2.09 -1.71 10.23
CA GLN A 93 2.85 -0.83 9.33
C GLN A 93 3.35 -1.61 8.11
N LEU A 94 3.90 -2.81 8.30
CA LEU A 94 4.30 -3.68 7.18
C LEU A 94 3.10 -4.06 6.29
N LEU A 95 1.91 -4.26 6.88
CA LEU A 95 0.69 -4.56 6.14
C LEU A 95 0.16 -3.34 5.37
N ASP A 96 0.49 -2.12 5.76
CA ASP A 96 0.20 -0.91 4.99
C ASP A 96 1.19 -0.74 3.83
N GLU A 97 2.47 -0.68 4.15
CA GLU A 97 3.53 -0.27 3.23
C GLU A 97 3.89 -1.35 2.20
N LEU A 98 4.00 -2.63 2.59
CA LEU A 98 4.43 -3.68 1.66
C LEU A 98 3.41 -3.91 0.53
N PRO A 99 2.09 -4.00 0.79
CA PRO A 99 1.09 -4.10 -0.27
C PRO A 99 1.12 -2.94 -1.27
N MET A 100 1.57 -1.74 -0.89
CA MET A 100 1.75 -0.64 -1.85
C MET A 100 2.83 -0.97 -2.89
N ILE A 101 3.92 -1.63 -2.49
CA ILE A 101 4.98 -2.10 -3.41
C ILE A 101 4.42 -3.17 -4.36
N TYR A 102 3.75 -4.19 -3.82
CA TYR A 102 3.19 -5.28 -4.63
C TYR A 102 2.10 -4.78 -5.59
N GLY A 103 1.21 -3.90 -5.11
CA GLY A 103 0.17 -3.25 -5.91
C GLY A 103 0.75 -2.44 -7.06
N THR A 104 1.77 -1.63 -6.79
CA THR A 104 2.43 -0.81 -7.82
C THR A 104 3.13 -1.68 -8.87
N CYS A 105 3.78 -2.77 -8.46
CA CYS A 105 4.34 -3.75 -9.40
C CYS A 105 3.26 -4.40 -10.27
N ALA A 106 2.11 -4.78 -9.71
CA ALA A 106 1.00 -5.33 -10.49
C ALA A 106 0.42 -4.31 -11.50
N MET A 107 0.31 -3.04 -11.09
CA MET A 107 -0.11 -1.95 -11.98
C MET A 107 0.91 -1.68 -13.08
N LEU A 108 2.21 -1.73 -12.77
CA LEU A 108 3.29 -1.62 -13.75
C LEU A 108 3.23 -2.73 -14.79
N TYR A 109 2.97 -3.97 -14.38
CA TYR A 109 2.74 -5.06 -15.31
C TYR A 109 1.58 -4.75 -16.26
N CYS A 110 0.44 -4.33 -15.71
CA CYS A 110 -0.76 -4.05 -16.50
C CYS A 110 -0.56 -2.90 -17.49
N ILE A 111 0.16 -1.83 -17.11
CA ILE A 111 0.38 -0.68 -17.99
C ILE A 111 1.40 -0.98 -19.09
N ILE A 112 2.45 -1.75 -18.79
CA ILE A 112 3.47 -2.13 -19.77
C ILE A 112 2.88 -3.09 -20.81
N GLU A 113 2.05 -4.03 -20.38
CA GLU A 113 1.43 -5.04 -21.24
C GLU A 113 0.07 -4.59 -21.82
N ILE A 114 -0.33 -3.33 -21.66
CA ILE A 114 -1.66 -2.85 -22.09
C ILE A 114 -1.90 -2.99 -23.59
N ARG A 115 -0.83 -2.98 -24.41
CA ARG A 115 -0.86 -3.14 -25.88
C ARG A 115 -0.48 -4.54 -26.34
N SER A 116 -0.13 -5.43 -25.42
CA SER A 116 0.22 -6.81 -25.76
C SER A 116 -1.00 -7.53 -26.34
N PRO A 117 -0.81 -8.50 -27.24
CA PRO A 117 -1.91 -9.29 -27.79
C PRO A 117 -2.76 -9.90 -26.66
N LYS A 118 -4.07 -9.95 -26.90
CA LYS A 118 -5.00 -10.64 -26.00
C LYS A 118 -4.51 -12.09 -25.78
N ASP A 119 -4.54 -12.56 -24.53
CA ASP A 119 -4.06 -13.87 -24.07
C ASP A 119 -2.53 -14.08 -24.07
N SER A 120 -1.74 -13.06 -24.40
CA SER A 120 -0.28 -13.12 -24.22
C SER A 120 0.11 -12.75 -22.78
N VAL A 121 1.05 -13.51 -22.21
CA VAL A 121 1.54 -13.30 -20.84
C VAL A 121 3.05 -13.19 -20.85
N ASN A 122 3.57 -11.99 -20.56
CA ASN A 122 4.99 -11.76 -20.41
C ASN A 122 5.52 -12.30 -19.06
N LYS A 123 5.85 -13.60 -19.02
CA LYS A 123 6.36 -14.28 -17.82
C LYS A 123 7.67 -13.69 -17.31
N SER A 124 8.53 -13.19 -18.21
CA SER A 124 9.80 -12.58 -17.83
C SER A 124 9.56 -11.33 -16.97
N LEU A 125 8.66 -10.45 -17.42
CA LEU A 125 8.30 -9.23 -16.68
C LEU A 125 7.68 -9.56 -15.31
N ILE A 126 6.81 -10.58 -15.24
CA ILE A 126 6.23 -11.05 -13.97
C ILE A 126 7.34 -11.47 -12.99
N VAL A 127 8.29 -12.31 -13.44
CA VAL A 127 9.39 -12.77 -12.60
C VAL A 127 10.26 -11.61 -12.11
N ILE A 128 10.56 -10.65 -12.99
CA ILE A 128 11.34 -9.45 -12.63
C ILE A 128 10.62 -8.64 -11.53
N LEU A 129 9.33 -8.34 -11.72
CA LEU A 129 8.57 -7.52 -10.78
C LEU A 129 8.36 -8.21 -9.43
N ILE A 130 8.15 -9.54 -9.43
CA ILE A 130 8.08 -10.35 -8.20
C ILE A 130 9.43 -10.31 -7.48
N SER A 131 10.54 -10.54 -8.19
CA SER A 131 11.89 -10.49 -7.60
C SER A 131 12.21 -9.12 -7.00
N ILE A 132 11.82 -8.03 -7.66
CA ILE A 132 11.97 -6.66 -7.13
C ILE A 132 11.18 -6.51 -5.82
N SER A 133 9.89 -6.87 -5.81
CA SER A 133 9.03 -6.72 -4.63
C SER A 133 9.48 -7.57 -3.44
N LEU A 134 9.94 -8.80 -3.68
CA LEU A 134 10.49 -9.68 -2.64
C LEU A 134 11.81 -9.16 -2.09
N SER A 135 12.69 -8.65 -2.95
CA SER A 135 13.97 -8.07 -2.53
C SER A 135 13.76 -6.85 -1.64
N ILE A 136 12.86 -5.94 -2.04
CA ILE A 136 12.48 -4.78 -1.22
C ILE A 136 11.93 -5.24 0.12
N THR A 137 11.03 -6.23 0.14
CA THR A 137 10.43 -6.77 1.35
C THR A 137 11.46 -7.33 2.32
N LEU A 138 12.40 -8.14 1.82
CA LEU A 138 13.47 -8.74 2.63
C LEU A 138 14.41 -7.66 3.20
N ILE A 139 14.85 -6.72 2.37
CA ILE A 139 15.75 -5.65 2.78
C ILE A 139 15.06 -4.74 3.80
N TYR A 140 13.82 -4.33 3.52
CA TYR A 140 13.07 -3.45 4.40
C TYR A 140 12.74 -4.12 5.74
N GLY A 141 12.26 -5.36 5.74
CA GLY A 141 11.95 -6.11 6.96
C GLY A 141 13.19 -6.41 7.82
N SER A 142 14.37 -6.55 7.19
CA SER A 142 15.63 -6.80 7.91
C SER A 142 16.23 -5.52 8.52
N LEU A 143 16.22 -4.43 7.76
CA LEU A 143 16.86 -3.17 8.17
C LEU A 143 15.94 -2.23 8.93
N LYS A 144 14.61 -2.41 8.83
CA LYS A 144 13.57 -1.61 9.51
C LYS A 144 13.72 -0.10 9.34
N ASN A 145 14.31 0.33 8.23
CA ASN A 145 14.51 1.74 7.92
C ASN A 145 13.40 2.21 6.96
N PRO A 146 12.49 3.11 7.37
CA PRO A 146 11.36 3.55 6.53
C PRO A 146 11.80 4.24 5.23
N LEU A 147 13.03 4.75 5.16
CA LEU A 147 13.57 5.34 3.93
C LEU A 147 13.70 4.32 2.79
N ILE A 148 13.90 3.04 3.12
CA ILE A 148 14.00 1.97 2.11
C ILE A 148 12.65 1.84 1.39
N PHE A 149 11.56 1.79 2.15
CA PHE A 149 10.22 1.78 1.59
C PHE A 149 9.96 3.06 0.79
N LEU A 150 10.22 4.25 1.37
CA LEU A 150 9.95 5.55 0.75
C LEU A 150 10.61 5.68 -0.64
N TRP A 151 11.91 5.43 -0.74
CA TRP A 151 12.62 5.55 -2.01
C TRP A 151 12.19 4.47 -3.01
N SER A 152 11.98 3.22 -2.55
CA SER A 152 11.56 2.13 -3.43
C SER A 152 10.17 2.37 -4.01
N TYR A 153 9.22 2.75 -3.17
CA TYR A 153 7.86 3.09 -3.59
C TYR A 153 7.87 4.32 -4.51
N GLY A 154 8.64 5.36 -4.16
CA GLY A 154 8.77 6.57 -4.98
C GLY A 154 9.27 6.28 -6.40
N VAL A 155 10.28 5.42 -6.55
CA VAL A 155 10.79 5.00 -7.87
C VAL A 155 9.73 4.20 -8.65
N LEU A 156 9.05 3.24 -8.02
CA LEU A 156 8.01 2.45 -8.67
C LEU A 156 6.81 3.31 -9.11
N ALA A 157 6.37 4.24 -8.25
CA ALA A 157 5.28 5.16 -8.55
C ALA A 157 5.67 6.14 -9.68
N ALA A 158 6.90 6.65 -9.68
CA ALA A 158 7.41 7.49 -10.77
C ALA A 158 7.46 6.72 -12.10
N ALA A 159 7.93 5.47 -12.09
CA ALA A 159 7.90 4.61 -13.27
C ALA A 159 6.47 4.40 -13.77
N LEU A 160 5.53 4.08 -12.87
CA LEU A 160 4.12 3.89 -13.21
C LEU A 160 3.53 5.15 -13.86
N PHE A 161 3.81 6.33 -13.31
CA PHE A 161 3.39 7.60 -13.88
C PHE A 161 3.99 7.82 -15.28
N ILE A 162 5.28 7.56 -15.47
CA ILE A 162 5.93 7.71 -16.78
C ILE A 162 5.29 6.78 -17.82
N TYR A 163 5.14 5.49 -17.51
CA TYR A 163 4.53 4.53 -18.44
C TYR A 163 3.06 4.83 -18.73
N SER A 164 2.31 5.37 -17.77
CA SER A 164 0.91 5.74 -18.02
C SER A 164 0.77 6.88 -19.03
N THR A 165 1.74 7.80 -19.11
CA THR A 165 1.71 8.85 -20.13
C THR A 165 1.94 8.31 -21.55
N PHE A 166 2.78 7.29 -21.71
CA PHE A 166 3.00 6.61 -22.99
C PHE A 166 1.87 5.67 -23.38
N ALA A 167 1.15 5.11 -22.40
CA ALA A 167 0.04 4.19 -22.66
C ALA A 167 -1.15 4.86 -23.36
N VAL A 168 -1.33 6.17 -23.17
CA VAL A 168 -2.45 6.96 -23.72
C VAL A 168 -2.17 7.50 -25.14
N VAL A 169 -0.91 7.47 -25.61
CA VAL A 169 -0.48 7.99 -26.93
C VAL A 169 -0.25 6.87 -27.94
#